data_AF-A0A3D4N3W3-F1
#
_entry.id   AF-A0A3D4N3W3-F1
#
_cell.length_a   1.000
_cell.length_b   1.000
_cell.length_c   1.000
_cell.angle_alpha   90.00
_cell.angle_beta   90.00
_cell.angle_gamma   90.00
#
_symmetry.space_group_name_H-M   'P 1'
#
loop_
_entity.id
_entity.type
_entity.pdbx_description
1 polymer ?
#
loop_
_entity_poly.entity_id
_entity_poly.type
_entity_poly.pdbx_seq_one_letter_code
_entity_poly.pdbx_strand_id
1 'polypeptide(L)'
;MQLEFPLELRQGTVPQSLIRASFPAIYRLDADLGTVKTQKIIGLIEDGYLWKREHTERKSLTANEYFNYCKIAYIAARSEGELFDENLSGRELYRMFADGRDDGLLQIDGDSNKEFSDWIDHRHPLRRTGGHPWEIKRGGNTTHISLVVYRPTYSQNERYVVELHGESLGRMAETVRMFLAIHEAGLPISIANAEAVRKRLLAQDTVGIIPAHVSYHRANQRFRKDQDVFEVMHYKDIGRYKRRVTPFITWEALPILRPLDS
;
A
#
# COMPACT_ATOMS: atom_id res chain seq x y z
N MET A 1 0.03 -28.05 39.68
CA MET A 1 -0.75 -27.18 38.77
C MET A 1 0.25 -26.46 37.89
N GLN A 2 0.40 -26.89 36.64
CA GLN A 2 1.31 -26.24 35.71
C GLN A 2 0.63 -24.95 35.24
N LEU A 3 1.17 -23.79 35.65
CA LEU A 3 0.69 -22.49 35.21
C LEU A 3 1.04 -22.36 33.72
N GLU A 4 0.05 -22.57 32.85
CA GLU A 4 0.22 -22.30 31.43
C GLU A 4 0.34 -20.80 31.21
N PHE A 5 1.33 -20.40 30.39
CA PHE A 5 1.49 -18.99 30.02
C PHE A 5 0.23 -18.48 29.31
N PRO A 6 -0.43 -17.40 29.77
CA PRO A 6 -1.73 -16.99 29.23
C PRO A 6 -1.69 -16.72 27.73
N LEU A 7 -2.68 -17.23 26.98
CA LEU A 7 -2.76 -17.05 25.52
C LEU A 7 -2.82 -15.57 25.11
N GLU A 8 -3.38 -14.70 25.95
CA GLU A 8 -3.46 -13.25 25.69
C GLU A 8 -2.10 -12.55 25.74
N LEU A 9 -1.06 -13.21 26.27
CA LEU A 9 0.30 -12.70 26.31
C LEU A 9 1.21 -13.33 25.25
N ARG A 10 0.68 -14.26 24.43
CA ARG A 10 1.44 -14.96 23.40
C ARG A 10 1.39 -14.24 22.06
N GLN A 11 2.42 -14.46 21.25
CA GLN A 11 2.48 -14.06 19.85
C GLN A 11 2.29 -15.28 18.95
N GLY A 12 1.61 -15.12 17.82
CA GLY A 12 1.40 -16.21 16.87
C GLY A 12 0.80 -15.71 15.56
N THR A 13 0.51 -16.63 14.64
CA THR A 13 -0.14 -16.31 13.37
C THR A 13 -1.33 -17.22 13.13
N VAL A 14 -2.29 -16.73 12.35
CA VAL A 14 -3.46 -17.49 11.92
C VAL A 14 -3.78 -17.19 10.45
N PRO A 15 -4.19 -18.18 9.63
CA PRO A 15 -4.56 -17.93 8.24
C PRO A 15 -5.71 -16.92 8.11
N GLN A 16 -5.54 -15.92 7.24
CA GLN A 16 -6.56 -14.89 7.02
C GLN A 16 -7.86 -15.48 6.45
N SER A 17 -7.78 -16.57 5.67
CA SER A 17 -8.94 -17.32 5.19
C SER A 17 -9.83 -17.84 6.33
N LEU A 18 -9.25 -18.32 7.43
CA LEU A 18 -9.99 -18.78 8.61
C LEU A 18 -10.65 -17.63 9.35
N ILE A 19 -9.96 -16.48 9.46
CA ILE A 19 -10.53 -15.27 10.04
C ILE A 19 -11.72 -14.79 9.19
N ARG A 20 -11.58 -14.67 7.87
CA ARG A 20 -12.70 -14.31 6.99
C ARG A 20 -13.89 -15.26 7.11
N ALA A 21 -13.63 -16.57 7.21
CA ALA A 21 -14.69 -17.58 7.35
C ALA A 21 -15.35 -17.59 8.74
N SER A 22 -14.70 -17.02 9.76
CA SER A 22 -15.20 -17.01 11.14
C SER A 22 -15.86 -15.68 11.52
N PHE A 23 -15.44 -14.57 10.93
CA PHE A 23 -15.87 -13.21 11.28
C PHE A 23 -16.68 -12.60 10.13
N PRO A 24 -18.01 -12.76 10.11
CA PRO A 24 -18.82 -12.31 8.98
C PRO A 24 -18.83 -10.78 8.77
N ALA A 25 -18.54 -10.02 9.82
CA ALA A 25 -18.52 -8.55 9.80
C ALA A 25 -17.11 -7.96 9.60
N ILE A 26 -16.08 -8.78 9.38
CA ILE A 26 -14.73 -8.25 9.14
C ILE A 26 -14.68 -7.53 7.80
N TYR A 27 -13.97 -6.41 7.73
CA TYR A 27 -13.70 -5.73 6.47
C TYR A 27 -13.02 -6.69 5.48
N ARG A 28 -13.49 -6.67 4.23
CA ARG A 28 -13.02 -7.52 3.15
C ARG A 28 -12.66 -6.67 1.95
N LEU A 29 -11.37 -6.62 1.66
CA LEU A 29 -10.82 -5.90 0.53
C LEU A 29 -11.44 -6.34 -0.81
N ASP A 30 -11.60 -7.65 -1.00
CA ASP A 30 -12.20 -8.23 -2.20
C ASP A 30 -13.67 -7.82 -2.38
N ALA A 31 -14.40 -7.70 -1.26
CA ALA A 31 -15.80 -7.27 -1.27
C ALA A 31 -15.94 -5.77 -1.58
N ASP A 32 -15.10 -4.92 -0.97
CA ASP A 32 -15.05 -3.48 -1.21
C ASP A 32 -14.64 -3.15 -2.66
N LEU A 33 -13.65 -3.88 -3.19
CA LEU A 33 -13.21 -3.70 -4.57
C LEU A 33 -14.24 -4.24 -5.59
N GLY A 34 -14.97 -5.30 -5.21
CA GLY A 34 -15.90 -6.03 -6.06
C GLY A 34 -15.23 -7.08 -6.94
N THR A 35 -16.00 -8.08 -7.36
CA THR A 35 -15.50 -9.29 -8.07
C THR A 35 -14.73 -8.95 -9.35
N VAL A 36 -15.28 -8.07 -10.19
CA VAL A 36 -14.69 -7.73 -11.50
C VAL A 36 -13.30 -7.12 -11.34
N LYS A 37 -13.18 -6.09 -10.50
CA LYS A 37 -11.90 -5.41 -10.27
C LYS A 37 -10.90 -6.32 -9.55
N THR A 38 -11.37 -7.14 -8.61
CA THR A 38 -10.55 -8.15 -7.92
C THR A 38 -9.94 -9.15 -8.91
N GLN A 39 -10.75 -9.73 -9.79
CA GLN A 39 -10.26 -10.67 -10.80
C GLN A 39 -9.29 -10.00 -11.77
N LYS A 40 -9.57 -8.76 -12.17
CA LYS A 40 -8.71 -8.01 -13.08
C LYS A 40 -7.31 -7.79 -12.51
N ILE A 41 -7.19 -7.29 -11.27
CA ILE A 41 -5.86 -7.06 -10.68
C ILE A 41 -5.11 -8.36 -10.41
N ILE A 42 -5.80 -9.43 -9.98
CA ILE A 42 -5.17 -10.74 -9.79
C ILE A 42 -4.62 -11.25 -11.13
N GLY A 43 -5.42 -11.20 -12.20
CA GLY A 43 -5.00 -11.62 -13.53
C GLY A 43 -3.77 -10.87 -14.01
N LEU A 44 -3.73 -9.55 -13.87
CA LEU A 44 -2.56 -8.75 -14.24
C LEU A 44 -1.29 -9.18 -13.50
N ILE A 45 -1.41 -9.48 -12.21
CA ILE A 45 -0.27 -9.92 -11.40
C ILE A 45 0.19 -11.32 -11.83
N GLU A 46 -0.74 -12.25 -12.02
CA GLU A 46 -0.45 -13.64 -12.38
C GLU A 46 0.05 -13.80 -13.83
N ASP A 47 -0.46 -13.00 -14.76
CA ASP A 47 -0.03 -12.97 -16.17
C ASP A 47 1.33 -12.29 -16.37
N GLY A 48 1.92 -11.80 -15.28
CA GLY A 48 3.21 -11.17 -15.29
C GLY A 48 3.20 -9.77 -15.93
N TYR A 49 2.05 -9.08 -15.97
CA TYR A 49 1.92 -7.74 -16.56
C TYR A 49 2.97 -6.76 -16.02
N LEU A 50 3.17 -6.77 -14.70
CA LEU A 50 4.05 -5.85 -13.97
C LEU A 50 5.55 -6.13 -14.17
N TRP A 51 5.91 -7.27 -14.76
CA TRP A 51 7.32 -7.65 -15.01
C TRP A 51 7.80 -7.19 -16.39
N LYS A 52 6.88 -6.71 -17.23
CA LYS A 52 7.13 -6.27 -18.59
C LYS A 52 7.42 -4.78 -18.61
N ARG A 53 8.60 -4.44 -19.12
CA ARG A 53 9.14 -3.07 -19.12
C ARG A 53 8.26 -2.09 -19.89
N GLU A 54 7.63 -2.55 -20.97
CA GLU A 54 6.69 -1.78 -21.78
C GLU A 54 5.42 -1.37 -21.02
N HIS A 55 5.09 -2.07 -19.93
CA HIS A 55 3.93 -1.79 -19.09
C HIS A 55 4.25 -0.96 -17.85
N THR A 56 5.52 -0.89 -17.44
CA THR A 56 5.90 -0.25 -16.17
C THR A 56 6.90 0.90 -16.33
N GLU A 57 7.57 1.01 -17.49
CA GLU A 57 8.59 2.03 -17.74
C GLU A 57 8.24 2.99 -18.87
N ARG A 58 8.61 4.26 -18.68
CA ARG A 58 8.55 5.31 -19.70
C ARG A 58 9.95 5.79 -20.09
N LYS A 59 10.13 6.12 -21.37
CA LYS A 59 11.38 6.71 -21.90
C LYS A 59 11.50 8.21 -21.60
N SER A 60 10.38 8.90 -21.46
CA SER A 60 10.30 10.32 -21.16
C SER A 60 9.12 10.58 -20.25
N LEU A 61 9.21 11.64 -19.45
CA LEU A 61 8.15 12.07 -18.55
C LEU A 61 8.31 13.57 -18.31
N THR A 62 7.22 14.32 -18.44
CA THR A 62 7.12 15.72 -17.99
C THR A 62 6.35 15.81 -16.67
N ALA A 63 6.43 16.96 -15.99
CA ALA A 63 5.63 17.20 -14.79
C ALA A 63 4.12 17.16 -15.10
N ASN A 64 3.66 17.74 -16.21
CA ASN A 64 2.25 17.70 -16.60
C ASN A 64 1.77 16.29 -16.92
N GLU A 65 2.63 15.45 -17.52
CA GLU A 65 2.32 14.03 -17.70
C GLU A 65 2.20 13.31 -16.36
N TYR A 66 3.10 13.52 -15.41
CA TYR A 66 2.97 12.99 -14.04
C TYR A 66 1.66 13.46 -13.37
N PHE A 67 1.33 14.74 -13.50
CA PHE A 67 0.08 15.27 -12.96
C PHE A 67 -1.16 14.66 -13.63
N ASN A 68 -1.07 14.22 -14.88
CA ASN A 68 -2.16 13.48 -15.53
C ASN A 68 -2.39 12.10 -14.86
N TYR A 69 -1.34 11.39 -14.43
CA TYR A 69 -1.52 10.19 -13.61
C TYR A 69 -2.26 10.52 -12.31
N CYS A 70 -1.88 11.61 -11.65
CA CYS A 70 -2.53 12.06 -10.42
C CYS A 70 -4.01 12.34 -10.66
N LYS A 71 -4.37 13.03 -11.76
CA LYS A 71 -5.77 13.28 -12.14
C LYS A 71 -6.58 11.99 -12.25
N ILE A 72 -6.07 11.01 -12.99
CA ILE A 72 -6.74 9.71 -13.16
C ILE A 72 -6.92 9.03 -11.81
N ALA A 73 -5.89 9.04 -10.96
CA ALA A 73 -5.95 8.49 -9.62
C ALA A 73 -7.02 9.19 -8.75
N TYR A 74 -7.08 10.52 -8.75
CA TYR A 74 -8.06 11.29 -7.97
C TYR A 74 -9.50 10.99 -8.39
N ILE A 75 -9.76 10.95 -9.69
CA ILE A 75 -11.09 10.63 -10.21
C ILE A 75 -11.49 9.20 -9.81
N ALA A 76 -10.58 8.24 -9.91
CA ALA A 76 -10.84 6.84 -9.57
C ALA A 76 -11.03 6.58 -8.07
N ALA A 77 -10.44 7.44 -7.23
CA ALA A 77 -10.43 7.31 -5.78
C ALA A 77 -11.41 8.26 -5.06
N ARG A 78 -12.23 8.97 -5.84
CA ARG A 78 -13.20 9.92 -5.35
C ARG A 78 -14.16 9.25 -4.35
N SER A 79 -14.22 9.80 -3.14
CA SER A 79 -15.14 9.31 -2.11
C SER A 79 -16.56 9.77 -2.37
N GLU A 80 -17.55 9.05 -1.85
CA GLU A 80 -18.94 9.48 -1.89
C GLU A 80 -19.09 10.85 -1.19
N GLY A 81 -19.63 11.83 -1.91
CA GLY A 81 -19.77 13.21 -1.42
C GLY A 81 -18.55 14.11 -1.63
N GLU A 82 -17.42 13.60 -2.11
CA GLU A 82 -16.29 14.43 -2.52
C GLU A 82 -16.65 15.14 -3.85
N LEU A 83 -16.61 16.47 -3.85
CA LEU A 83 -16.94 17.32 -4.99
C LEU A 83 -15.71 18.11 -5.41
N PHE A 84 -15.23 17.87 -6.62
CA PHE A 84 -14.27 18.73 -7.31
C PHE A 84 -14.60 18.75 -8.80
N ASP A 85 -14.18 19.81 -9.48
CA ASP A 85 -14.36 19.93 -10.92
C ASP A 85 -13.36 19.03 -11.65
N GLU A 86 -13.87 18.01 -12.34
CA GLU A 86 -13.05 17.05 -13.10
C GLU A 86 -12.40 17.70 -14.35
N ASN A 87 -12.82 18.92 -14.72
CA ASN A 87 -12.18 19.69 -15.78
C ASN A 87 -10.86 20.34 -15.34
N LEU A 88 -10.60 20.42 -14.04
CA LEU A 88 -9.31 20.90 -13.53
C LEU A 88 -8.16 20.08 -14.11
N SER A 89 -7.05 20.75 -14.38
CA SER A 89 -5.83 20.09 -14.79
C SER A 89 -5.32 19.18 -13.68
N GLY A 90 -4.53 18.16 -14.04
CA GLY A 90 -3.93 17.30 -13.02
C GLY A 90 -3.05 18.05 -12.03
N ARG A 91 -2.42 19.16 -12.48
CA ARG A 91 -1.57 20.01 -11.65
C ARG A 91 -2.39 20.76 -10.59
N GLU A 92 -3.60 21.20 -10.95
CA GLU A 92 -4.55 21.81 -10.01
C GLU A 92 -5.09 20.79 -9.02
N LEU A 93 -5.50 19.61 -9.49
CA LEU A 93 -5.96 18.53 -8.60
C LEU A 93 -4.85 18.08 -7.64
N TYR A 94 -3.62 17.94 -8.13
CA TYR A 94 -2.47 17.65 -7.27
C TYR A 94 -2.29 18.71 -6.18
N ARG A 95 -2.36 20.00 -6.54
CA ARG A 95 -2.28 21.10 -5.56
C ARG A 95 -3.39 21.02 -4.50
N MET A 96 -4.58 20.54 -4.86
CA MET A 96 -5.71 20.41 -3.94
C MET A 96 -5.56 19.22 -2.98
N PHE A 97 -5.13 18.07 -3.48
CA PHE A 97 -5.25 16.79 -2.74
C PHE A 97 -3.93 16.24 -2.18
N ALA A 98 -2.80 16.58 -2.81
CA ALA A 98 -1.50 16.11 -2.34
C ALA A 98 -1.14 16.68 -0.97
N ASP A 99 -0.10 16.11 -0.36
CA ASP A 99 0.44 16.54 0.93
C ASP A 99 0.79 18.04 0.97
N GLY A 100 1.23 18.61 -0.16
CA GLY A 100 1.53 20.03 -0.31
C GLY A 100 2.99 20.38 -0.05
N ARG A 101 3.80 19.46 0.45
CA ARG A 101 5.27 19.58 0.47
C ARG A 101 5.84 19.03 -0.84
N ASP A 102 5.58 19.70 -1.96
CA ASP A 102 5.89 19.24 -3.31
C ASP A 102 7.38 19.35 -3.72
N ASP A 103 8.24 19.84 -2.82
CA ASP A 103 9.68 20.02 -3.07
C ASP A 103 10.02 20.81 -4.36
N GLY A 104 9.14 21.73 -4.76
CA GLY A 104 9.32 22.57 -5.94
C GLY A 104 8.78 21.97 -7.24
N LEU A 105 8.20 20.78 -7.21
CA LEU A 105 7.59 20.11 -8.38
C LEU A 105 6.48 20.95 -9.02
N LEU A 106 5.73 21.73 -8.25
CA LEU A 106 4.71 22.63 -8.79
C LEU A 106 5.28 23.85 -9.50
N GLN A 107 6.56 24.17 -9.30
CA GLN A 107 7.20 25.39 -9.80
C GLN A 107 8.05 25.16 -11.07
N ILE A 108 8.38 23.92 -11.42
CA ILE A 108 9.13 23.61 -12.66
C ILE A 108 8.25 23.77 -13.90
N ASP A 109 8.86 23.97 -15.07
CA ASP A 109 8.12 23.95 -16.33
C ASP A 109 7.44 22.58 -16.53
N GLY A 110 6.11 22.63 -16.72
CA GLY A 110 5.26 21.44 -16.76
C GLY A 110 5.47 20.58 -18.02
N ASP A 111 5.88 21.19 -19.12
CA ASP A 111 5.98 20.54 -20.43
C ASP A 111 7.42 20.17 -20.80
N SER A 112 8.40 20.56 -19.98
CA SER A 112 9.81 20.28 -20.21
C SER A 112 10.24 18.93 -19.62
N ASN A 113 10.59 17.98 -20.50
CA ASN A 113 11.22 16.72 -20.11
C ASN A 113 12.53 16.94 -19.34
N LYS A 114 13.30 17.97 -19.71
CA LYS A 114 14.59 18.27 -19.07
C LYS A 114 14.39 18.76 -17.64
N GLU A 115 13.43 19.63 -17.41
CA GLU A 115 13.13 20.17 -16.08
C GLU A 115 12.69 19.06 -15.13
N PHE A 116 11.80 18.18 -15.58
CA PHE A 116 11.37 17.02 -14.80
C PHE A 116 12.52 16.04 -14.54
N SER A 117 13.34 15.74 -15.56
CA SER A 117 14.53 14.89 -15.43
C SER A 117 15.52 15.46 -14.41
N ASP A 118 15.85 16.74 -14.50
CA ASP A 118 16.78 17.39 -13.59
C ASP A 118 16.19 17.44 -12.16
N TRP A 119 14.87 17.56 -12.01
CA TRP A 119 14.20 17.57 -10.71
C TRP A 119 14.22 16.17 -10.07
N ILE A 120 13.97 15.11 -10.84
CA ILE A 120 14.07 13.70 -10.41
C ILE A 120 15.51 13.38 -9.99
N ASP A 121 16.50 13.83 -10.75
CA ASP A 121 17.91 13.54 -10.50
C ASP A 121 18.53 14.45 -9.43
N HIS A 122 17.73 15.27 -8.73
CA HIS A 122 18.20 16.24 -7.73
C HIS A 122 19.21 17.28 -8.25
N ARG A 123 19.18 17.59 -9.56
CA ARG A 123 20.03 18.58 -10.23
C ARG A 123 19.35 19.93 -10.45
N HIS A 124 18.02 19.98 -10.31
CA HIS A 124 17.23 21.19 -10.57
C HIS A 124 17.31 22.21 -9.42
N PRO A 125 17.49 23.52 -9.67
CA PRO A 125 17.62 24.53 -8.62
C PRO A 125 16.39 24.70 -7.71
N LEU A 126 15.19 24.39 -8.23
CA LEU A 126 13.95 24.41 -7.46
C LEU A 126 13.73 23.15 -6.60
N ARG A 127 14.52 22.09 -6.81
CA ARG A 127 14.38 20.84 -6.04
C ARG A 127 14.82 21.07 -4.60
N ARG A 128 13.89 20.94 -3.67
CA ARG A 128 14.16 20.96 -2.22
C ARG A 128 14.31 19.54 -1.67
N THR A 129 14.66 19.41 -0.39
CA THR A 129 14.76 18.12 0.32
C THR A 129 13.83 18.11 1.54
N GLY A 130 13.28 16.94 1.86
CA GLY A 130 12.45 16.74 3.06
C GLY A 130 10.95 16.94 2.83
N GLY A 131 10.53 17.23 1.60
CA GLY A 131 9.12 17.20 1.22
C GLY A 131 8.66 15.81 0.80
N HIS A 132 7.36 15.71 0.55
CA HIS A 132 6.64 14.48 0.24
C HIS A 132 5.93 14.61 -1.13
N PRO A 133 6.68 14.88 -2.22
CA PRO A 133 6.09 15.20 -3.53
C PRO A 133 5.26 14.06 -4.12
N TRP A 134 5.48 12.83 -3.67
CA TRP A 134 4.78 11.66 -4.16
C TRP A 134 3.51 11.35 -3.38
N GLU A 135 3.29 11.93 -2.19
CA GLU A 135 2.09 11.69 -1.38
C GLU A 135 0.88 12.40 -1.98
N ILE A 136 0.27 11.75 -2.97
CA ILE A 136 -0.87 12.29 -3.71
C ILE A 136 -2.14 12.29 -2.86
N LYS A 137 -2.26 11.42 -1.84
CA LYS A 137 -3.37 11.47 -0.89
C LYS A 137 -2.86 11.47 0.56
N ARG A 138 -3.26 12.51 1.29
CA ARG A 138 -2.88 12.73 2.68
C ARG A 138 -3.29 11.57 3.59
N GLY A 139 -2.43 11.26 4.54
CA GLY A 139 -2.66 10.28 5.58
C GLY A 139 -1.56 10.34 6.64
N GLY A 140 -1.68 9.51 7.66
CA GLY A 140 -0.58 9.30 8.60
C GLY A 140 0.57 8.54 7.94
N ASN A 141 1.64 8.31 8.71
CA ASN A 141 2.83 7.60 8.24
C ASN A 141 2.58 6.20 7.64
N THR A 142 1.40 5.61 7.88
CA THR A 142 1.01 4.29 7.37
C THR A 142 -0.25 4.33 6.49
N THR A 143 -0.88 5.49 6.28
CA THR A 143 -2.20 5.58 5.61
C THR A 143 -2.27 6.60 4.47
N HIS A 144 -1.15 7.22 4.11
CA HIS A 144 -1.05 7.99 2.86
C HIS A 144 -1.02 7.06 1.64
N ILE A 145 -1.36 7.59 0.48
CA ILE A 145 -1.14 6.94 -0.82
C ILE A 145 -0.12 7.79 -1.57
N SER A 146 0.93 7.14 -2.07
CA SER A 146 1.98 7.78 -2.85
C SER A 146 2.00 7.26 -4.29
N LEU A 147 2.12 8.16 -5.25
CA LEU A 147 2.42 7.85 -6.64
C LEU A 147 3.86 8.30 -6.90
N VAL A 148 4.79 7.36 -6.73
CA VAL A 148 6.23 7.60 -6.74
C VAL A 148 6.75 7.52 -8.17
N VAL A 149 7.69 8.40 -8.51
CA VAL A 149 8.46 8.31 -9.75
C VAL A 149 9.93 8.12 -9.42
N TYR A 150 10.57 7.15 -10.05
CA TYR A 150 12.00 6.87 -9.88
C TYR A 150 12.66 6.34 -11.15
N ARG A 151 14.01 6.41 -11.18
CA ARG A 151 14.84 5.78 -12.22
C ARG A 151 15.01 4.29 -11.90
N PRO A 152 14.74 3.35 -12.81
CA PRO A 152 15.03 1.95 -12.55
C PRO A 152 16.55 1.73 -12.45
N THR A 153 17.00 1.00 -11.43
CA THR A 153 18.41 0.85 -11.02
C THR A 153 19.35 0.33 -12.12
N TYR A 154 18.82 -0.43 -13.08
CA TYR A 154 19.58 -1.00 -14.20
C TYR A 154 19.58 -0.12 -15.46
N SER A 155 18.76 0.92 -15.51
CA SER A 155 18.78 1.88 -16.62
C SER A 155 19.78 2.97 -16.28
N GLN A 156 20.61 3.39 -17.23
CA GLN A 156 21.56 4.50 -17.07
C GLN A 156 20.84 5.86 -16.96
N ASN A 157 19.85 5.98 -16.07
CA ASN A 157 18.97 7.15 -15.91
C ASN A 157 18.23 7.56 -17.19
N GLU A 158 17.87 6.60 -18.04
CA GLU A 158 17.15 6.91 -19.30
C GLU A 158 15.64 6.70 -19.19
N ARG A 159 15.17 6.08 -18.11
CA ARG A 159 13.78 5.68 -17.96
C ARG A 159 13.20 6.08 -16.61
N TYR A 160 11.88 6.06 -16.55
CA TYR A 160 11.09 6.37 -15.38
C TYR A 160 10.15 5.21 -15.11
N VAL A 161 10.02 4.85 -13.84
CA VAL A 161 8.94 4.01 -13.33
C VAL A 161 7.98 4.91 -12.57
N VAL A 162 6.69 4.77 -12.85
CA VAL A 162 5.63 5.33 -12.01
C VAL A 162 5.05 4.17 -11.22
N GLU A 163 5.04 4.28 -9.89
CA GLU A 163 4.62 3.20 -9.00
C GLU A 163 3.68 3.70 -7.91
N LEU A 164 2.59 2.98 -7.72
CA LEU A 164 1.61 3.30 -6.70
C LEU A 164 1.92 2.55 -5.40
N HIS A 165 2.00 3.30 -4.29
CA HIS A 165 2.22 2.80 -2.94
C HIS A 165 1.00 3.16 -2.08
N GLY A 166 0.42 2.18 -1.38
CA GLY A 166 -0.76 2.40 -0.56
C GLY A 166 -1.22 1.12 0.10
N GLU A 167 -0.37 0.56 0.96
CA GLU A 167 -0.49 -0.81 1.47
C GLU A 167 -1.35 -0.93 2.74
N SER A 168 -1.81 0.16 3.35
CA SER A 168 -2.74 0.06 4.49
C SER A 168 -4.07 -0.55 4.07
N LEU A 169 -4.64 -1.46 4.88
CA LEU A 169 -5.90 -2.15 4.57
C LEU A 169 -7.03 -1.18 4.20
N GLY A 170 -7.21 -0.13 5.00
CA GLY A 170 -8.27 0.86 4.77
C GLY A 170 -8.05 1.75 3.54
N ARG A 171 -6.90 1.66 2.89
CA ARG A 171 -6.56 2.39 1.66
C ARG A 171 -6.39 1.47 0.47
N MET A 172 -6.22 0.16 0.66
CA MET A 172 -5.82 -0.73 -0.42
C MET A 172 -6.88 -0.84 -1.52
N ALA A 173 -8.18 -0.81 -1.20
CA ALA A 173 -9.23 -0.80 -2.23
C ALA A 173 -9.12 0.45 -3.11
N GLU A 174 -8.87 1.58 -2.49
CA GLU A 174 -8.66 2.87 -3.14
C GLU A 174 -7.41 2.85 -4.04
N THR A 175 -6.28 2.38 -3.50
CA THR A 175 -5.03 2.17 -4.22
C THR A 175 -5.23 1.30 -5.47
N VAL A 176 -5.94 0.17 -5.34
CA VAL A 176 -6.18 -0.73 -6.48
C VAL A 176 -7.10 -0.07 -7.52
N ARG A 177 -8.11 0.71 -7.11
CA ARG A 177 -8.95 1.48 -8.05
C ARG A 177 -8.13 2.50 -8.84
N MET A 178 -7.22 3.23 -8.18
CA MET A 178 -6.30 4.15 -8.84
C MET A 178 -5.41 3.44 -9.87
N PHE A 179 -4.79 2.32 -9.48
CA PHE A 179 -3.94 1.51 -10.36
C PHE A 179 -4.71 1.04 -11.60
N LEU A 180 -5.89 0.45 -11.40
CA LEU A 180 -6.71 -0.06 -12.50
C LEU A 180 -7.14 1.05 -13.46
N ALA A 181 -7.50 2.24 -12.96
CA ALA A 181 -7.89 3.37 -13.79
C ALA A 181 -6.71 3.90 -14.64
N ILE A 182 -5.50 3.98 -14.06
CA ILE A 182 -4.29 4.39 -14.79
C ILE A 182 -3.95 3.37 -15.88
N HIS A 183 -4.04 2.08 -15.55
CA HIS A 183 -3.85 1.02 -16.54
C HIS A 183 -4.91 1.10 -17.66
N GLU A 184 -6.18 1.30 -17.33
CA GLU A 184 -7.27 1.44 -18.31
C GLU A 184 -7.08 2.64 -19.24
N ALA A 185 -6.42 3.69 -18.76
CA ALA A 185 -6.00 4.83 -19.58
C ALA A 185 -4.81 4.53 -20.51
N GLY A 186 -4.27 3.31 -20.50
CA GLY A 186 -3.15 2.89 -21.34
C GLY A 186 -1.79 3.42 -20.91
N LEU A 187 -1.68 3.92 -19.67
CA LEU A 187 -0.45 4.50 -19.15
C LEU A 187 0.41 3.44 -18.44
N PRO A 188 1.75 3.41 -18.67
CA PRO A 188 2.64 2.52 -17.92
C PRO A 188 2.60 2.80 -16.42
N ILE A 189 2.36 1.77 -15.61
CA ILE A 189 2.17 1.88 -14.15
C ILE A 189 2.55 0.57 -13.44
N SER A 190 3.20 0.69 -12.28
CA SER A 190 3.43 -0.40 -11.32
C SER A 190 2.63 -0.20 -10.04
N ILE A 191 2.51 -1.26 -9.24
CA ILE A 191 1.99 -1.20 -7.86
C ILE A 191 2.98 -1.88 -6.93
N ALA A 192 3.35 -1.19 -5.85
CA ALA A 192 4.29 -1.70 -4.87
C ALA A 192 3.76 -2.97 -4.20
N ASN A 193 4.66 -3.93 -3.96
CA ASN A 193 4.35 -5.22 -3.33
C ASN A 193 3.15 -5.94 -3.95
N ALA A 194 3.11 -6.03 -5.29
CA ALA A 194 2.03 -6.68 -6.04
C ALA A 194 1.65 -8.07 -5.50
N GLU A 195 2.63 -8.90 -5.10
CA GLU A 195 2.33 -10.21 -4.52
C GLU A 195 1.59 -10.11 -3.17
N ALA A 196 1.92 -9.11 -2.33
CA ALA A 196 1.16 -8.86 -1.11
C ALA A 196 -0.28 -8.45 -1.42
N VAL A 197 -0.49 -7.60 -2.43
CA VAL A 197 -1.84 -7.23 -2.90
C VAL A 197 -2.62 -8.47 -3.33
N ARG A 198 -2.02 -9.34 -4.15
CA ARG A 198 -2.61 -10.60 -4.60
C ARG A 198 -2.97 -11.52 -3.44
N LYS A 199 -2.02 -11.80 -2.53
CA LYS A 199 -2.24 -12.66 -1.36
C LYS A 199 -3.41 -12.15 -0.51
N ARG A 200 -3.46 -10.85 -0.26
CA ARG A 200 -4.54 -10.23 0.51
C ARG A 200 -5.87 -10.30 -0.20
N LEU A 201 -5.95 -10.14 -1.51
CA LEU A 201 -7.23 -10.33 -2.23
C LEU A 201 -7.73 -11.77 -2.12
N LEU A 202 -6.82 -12.74 -2.23
CA LEU A 202 -7.10 -14.19 -2.16
C LEU A 202 -7.23 -14.76 -0.74
N ALA A 203 -7.02 -13.95 0.31
CA ALA A 203 -6.93 -14.40 1.70
C ALA A 203 -5.85 -15.48 1.95
N GLN A 204 -4.75 -15.41 1.19
CA GLN A 204 -3.57 -16.27 1.30
C GLN A 204 -2.52 -15.71 2.28
N ASP A 205 -2.75 -14.51 2.81
CA ASP A 205 -1.96 -13.89 3.87
C ASP A 205 -2.30 -14.44 5.26
N THR A 206 -1.56 -13.97 6.27
CA THR A 206 -1.83 -14.33 7.67
C THR A 206 -2.10 -13.10 8.53
N VAL A 207 -2.85 -13.32 9.61
CA VAL A 207 -3.06 -12.32 10.67
C VAL A 207 -2.14 -12.64 11.83
N GLY A 208 -1.41 -11.63 12.29
CA GLY A 208 -0.60 -11.73 13.50
C GLY A 208 -1.46 -11.63 14.75
N ILE A 209 -1.37 -12.62 15.63
CA ILE A 209 -1.87 -12.53 17.00
C ILE A 209 -0.78 -11.89 17.85
N ILE A 210 -1.07 -10.71 18.40
CA ILE A 210 -0.11 -9.96 19.21
C ILE A 210 -0.51 -9.96 20.70
N PRO A 211 0.46 -9.97 21.62
CA PRO A 211 0.19 -9.89 23.05
C PRO A 211 -0.65 -8.65 23.42
N ALA A 212 -1.49 -8.78 24.45
CA ALA A 212 -2.44 -7.74 24.87
C ALA A 212 -1.79 -6.39 25.26
N HIS A 213 -0.50 -6.38 25.59
CA HIS A 213 0.26 -5.18 25.96
C HIS A 213 0.95 -4.50 24.76
N VAL A 214 0.91 -5.11 23.57
CA VAL A 214 1.57 -4.57 22.36
C VAL A 214 0.59 -3.67 21.62
N SER A 215 0.97 -2.41 21.35
CA SER A 215 0.17 -1.51 20.52
C SER A 215 0.06 -2.03 19.08
N TYR A 216 -1.10 -1.83 18.44
CA TYR A 216 -1.31 -2.13 17.01
C TYR A 216 -0.36 -1.37 16.08
N HIS A 217 0.13 -0.20 16.51
CA HIS A 217 0.97 0.65 15.67
C HIS A 217 2.23 -0.08 15.21
N ARG A 218 2.28 -0.43 13.92
CA ARG A 218 3.38 -1.17 13.27
C ARG A 218 3.67 -2.55 13.88
N ALA A 219 2.72 -3.14 14.60
CA ALA A 219 2.94 -4.42 15.28
C ALA A 219 3.20 -5.57 14.29
N ASN A 220 2.70 -5.45 13.06
CA ASN A 220 2.97 -6.40 11.98
C ASN A 220 4.48 -6.51 11.66
N GLN A 221 5.26 -5.45 11.91
CA GLN A 221 6.73 -5.45 11.70
C GLN A 221 7.49 -6.34 12.68
N ARG A 222 6.82 -6.86 13.71
CA ARG A 222 7.40 -7.85 14.66
C ARG A 222 7.49 -9.24 14.06
N PHE A 223 6.74 -9.50 12.99
CA PHE A 223 6.72 -10.78 12.29
C PHE A 223 7.75 -10.78 11.18
N ARG A 224 8.24 -11.97 10.85
CA ARG A 224 9.18 -12.16 9.75
C ARG A 224 8.45 -11.94 8.42
N LYS A 225 9.18 -11.42 7.42
CA LYS A 225 8.60 -11.10 6.11
C LYS A 225 8.01 -12.31 5.39
N ASP A 226 8.58 -13.51 5.61
CA ASP A 226 8.10 -14.78 5.04
C ASP A 226 6.78 -15.28 5.66
N GLN A 227 6.28 -14.63 6.72
CA GLN A 227 5.00 -14.96 7.33
C GLN A 227 3.81 -14.24 6.69
N ASP A 228 4.05 -13.27 5.78
CA ASP A 228 2.99 -12.50 5.09
C ASP A 228 1.96 -11.89 6.06
N VAL A 229 2.45 -11.33 7.19
CA VAL A 229 1.60 -10.65 8.18
C VAL A 229 1.43 -9.18 7.82
N PHE A 230 0.25 -8.83 7.33
CA PHE A 230 -0.10 -7.44 7.01
C PHE A 230 -0.96 -6.80 8.10
N GLU A 231 -1.84 -7.60 8.71
CA GLU A 231 -2.76 -7.16 9.75
C GLU A 231 -2.49 -7.91 11.05
N VAL A 232 -2.83 -7.27 12.17
CA VAL A 232 -2.65 -7.82 13.50
C VAL A 232 -3.93 -7.70 14.32
N MET A 233 -4.14 -8.62 15.24
CA MET A 233 -5.21 -8.54 16.24
C MET A 233 -4.73 -9.05 17.59
N HIS A 234 -5.36 -8.61 18.68
CA HIS A 234 -5.18 -9.25 19.97
C HIS A 234 -5.98 -10.56 20.04
N TYR A 235 -5.50 -11.53 20.83
CA TYR A 235 -6.24 -12.78 21.04
C TYR A 235 -7.65 -12.55 21.63
N LYS A 236 -7.85 -11.50 22.41
CA LYS A 236 -9.16 -11.11 22.94
C LYS A 236 -10.16 -10.72 21.84
N ASP A 237 -9.68 -10.13 20.75
CA ASP A 237 -10.51 -9.65 19.62
C ASP A 237 -11.17 -10.82 18.88
N ILE A 238 -10.67 -12.05 19.07
CA ILE A 238 -11.30 -13.26 18.55
C ILE A 238 -12.68 -13.52 19.18
N GLY A 239 -12.88 -13.06 20.42
CA GLY A 239 -14.17 -13.11 21.10
C GLY A 239 -14.79 -14.50 21.14
N ARG A 240 -16.06 -14.60 20.72
CA ARG A 240 -16.82 -15.86 20.71
C ARG A 240 -16.26 -16.93 19.77
N TYR A 241 -15.38 -16.56 18.85
CA TYR A 241 -14.82 -17.47 17.83
C TYR A 241 -13.56 -18.21 18.30
N LYS A 242 -13.10 -17.99 19.55
CA LYS A 242 -11.87 -18.61 20.09
C LYS A 242 -11.84 -20.12 19.88
N ARG A 243 -12.94 -20.84 20.15
CA ARG A 243 -13.01 -22.31 19.95
C ARG A 243 -12.73 -22.75 18.50
N ARG A 244 -13.12 -21.93 17.51
CA ARG A 244 -12.91 -22.23 16.08
C ARG A 244 -11.52 -21.83 15.59
N VAL A 245 -10.95 -20.77 16.16
CA VAL A 245 -9.72 -20.15 15.66
C VAL A 245 -8.48 -20.66 16.38
N THR A 246 -8.53 -20.81 17.71
CA THR A 246 -7.36 -21.14 18.55
C THR A 246 -6.61 -22.40 18.13
N PRO A 247 -7.27 -23.52 17.73
CA PRO A 247 -6.57 -24.72 17.28
C PRO A 247 -5.70 -24.51 16.03
N PHE A 248 -5.94 -23.43 15.27
CA PHE A 248 -5.23 -23.11 14.03
C PHE A 248 -4.24 -21.95 14.20
N ILE A 249 -4.05 -21.45 15.43
CA ILE A 249 -3.02 -20.46 15.71
C ILE A 249 -1.68 -21.18 15.80
N THR A 250 -0.74 -20.76 14.95
CA THR A 250 0.67 -21.16 15.08
C THR A 250 1.33 -20.21 16.07
N TRP A 251 1.51 -20.66 17.31
CA TRP A 251 2.15 -19.87 18.36
C TRP A 251 3.66 -19.83 18.18
N GLU A 252 4.25 -18.66 18.40
CA GLU A 252 5.70 -18.54 18.51
C GLU A 252 6.22 -19.17 19.81
N ALA A 253 7.49 -19.55 19.79
CA ALA A 253 8.15 -20.06 20.98
C ALA A 253 8.09 -19.00 22.11
N LEU A 254 7.74 -19.44 23.31
CA LEU A 254 7.73 -18.55 24.46
C LEU A 254 9.16 -18.06 24.73
N PRO A 255 9.36 -16.76 25.03
CA PRO A 255 10.66 -16.30 25.46
C PRO A 255 11.05 -17.04 26.74
N ILE A 256 12.27 -17.56 26.78
CA ILE A 256 12.82 -18.14 28.01
C ILE A 256 12.99 -16.99 29.01
N LEU A 257 12.14 -16.95 30.03
CA LEU A 257 12.28 -16.01 31.13
C LEU A 257 13.57 -16.36 31.88
N ARG A 258 14.57 -15.49 31.79
CA ARG A 258 15.73 -15.54 32.69
C ARG A 258 15.36 -14.80 33.97
N PRO A 259 15.70 -15.33 35.16
CA PRO A 259 15.62 -14.55 36.37
C PRO A 259 16.40 -13.24 36.17
N LEU A 260 15.85 -12.12 36.65
CA LEU A 260 16.67 -10.94 36.89
C LEU A 260 17.67 -11.35 37.97
N ASP A 261 18.97 -11.22 37.70
CA ASP A 261 20.01 -11.46 38.71
C ASP A 261 19.67 -10.60 39.93
N SER A 262 19.37 -11.27 41.04
CA SER A 262 18.99 -10.68 42.34
C SER A 262 20.18 -10.09 43.07
#